data_AF-A0AAV1LVL7-F1
#
_entry.id   AF-A0AAV1LVL7-F1
#
_cell.length_a   1.000
_cell.length_b   1.000
_cell.length_c   1.000
_cell.angle_alpha   90.00
_cell.angle_beta   90.00
_cell.angle_gamma   90.00
#
_symmetry.space_group_name_H-M   'P 1'
#
loop_
_entity.id
_entity.type
_entity.pdbx_description
1 polymer ?
#
loop_
_entity_poly.entity_id
_entity_poly.type
_entity_poly.pdbx_seq_one_letter_code
_entity_poly.pdbx_strand_id
1 'polypeptide(L)'
;MGKAREISSEGRSAVVTLRNEGKFEREIALQLKLSKTCVHGTITRYRDTGTFQDRPRSGRPRATTSSEDHFIPRIRVEVNKTRVKPLSVTSVKWRLRDAKLYGRIAVRKPLLRPQNSKKRM
;
A
#
# COMPACT_ATOMS: atom_id res chain seq x y z
N MET A 1 -22.49 2.93 0.68
CA MET A 1 -21.93 4.13 0.01
C MET A 1 -20.48 4.34 0.45
N GLY A 2 -19.59 4.70 -0.46
CA GLY A 2 -18.19 5.03 -0.13
C GLY A 2 -18.08 6.40 0.55
N LYS A 3 -17.02 6.62 1.34
CA LYS A 3 -16.74 7.96 1.90
C LYS A 3 -16.43 8.94 0.76
N ALA A 4 -16.89 10.18 0.93
CA ALA A 4 -16.53 11.29 0.06
C ALA A 4 -15.02 11.57 0.10
N ARG A 5 -14.54 12.34 -0.89
CA ARG A 5 -13.13 12.74 -1.01
C ARG A 5 -12.66 13.42 0.28
N GLU A 6 -11.49 13.01 0.77
CA GLU A 6 -10.87 13.59 1.95
C GLU A 6 -10.38 15.03 1.66
N ILE A 7 -10.39 15.87 2.69
CA ILE A 7 -9.82 17.23 2.62
C ILE A 7 -8.31 17.16 2.37
N SER A 8 -7.79 18.12 1.61
CA SER A 8 -6.35 18.26 1.35
C SER A 8 -5.60 18.56 2.65
N SER A 9 -4.29 18.23 2.68
CA SER A 9 -3.40 18.57 3.81
C SER A 9 -3.40 20.07 4.11
N GLU A 10 -3.42 20.90 3.06
CA GLU A 10 -3.51 22.37 3.16
C GLU A 10 -4.81 22.83 3.83
N GLY A 11 -5.94 22.19 3.48
CA GLY A 11 -7.22 22.45 4.14
C GLY A 11 -7.18 22.08 5.62
N ARG A 12 -6.45 21.02 6.00
CA ARG A 12 -6.27 20.65 7.41
C ARG A 12 -5.43 21.66 8.17
N SER A 13 -4.33 22.12 7.57
CA SER A 13 -3.50 23.15 8.21
C SER A 13 -4.29 24.45 8.40
N ALA A 14 -5.09 24.87 7.41
CA ALA A 14 -5.94 26.07 7.54
C ALA A 14 -6.96 25.95 8.69
N VAL A 15 -7.58 24.78 8.87
CA VAL A 15 -8.48 24.55 10.01
C VAL A 15 -7.75 24.69 11.35
N VAL A 16 -6.55 24.12 11.45
CA VAL A 16 -5.78 24.14 12.69
C VAL A 16 -5.23 25.54 12.99
N THR A 17 -4.77 26.29 11.99
CA THR A 17 -4.31 27.68 12.19
C THR A 17 -5.47 28.56 12.68
N LEU A 18 -6.64 28.49 12.04
CA LEU A 18 -7.81 29.26 12.47
C LEU A 18 -8.29 28.85 13.88
N ARG A 19 -8.13 27.58 14.25
CA ARG A 19 -8.43 27.12 15.60
C ARG A 19 -7.44 27.68 16.63
N ASN A 20 -6.15 27.74 16.28
CA ASN A 20 -5.11 28.31 17.14
C ASN A 20 -5.28 29.84 17.30
N GLU A 21 -5.83 30.52 16.29
CA GLU A 21 -6.27 31.93 16.38
C GLU A 21 -7.48 32.14 17.32
N GLY A 22 -8.11 31.06 17.83
CA GLY A 22 -9.22 31.14 18.77
C GLY A 22 -10.62 31.16 18.15
N LYS A 23 -10.75 30.98 16.82
CA LYS A 23 -12.06 30.98 16.15
C LYS A 23 -12.93 29.79 16.54
N PHE A 24 -14.25 29.97 16.50
CA PHE A 24 -15.19 28.91 16.78
C PHE A 24 -15.30 27.93 15.60
N GLU A 25 -15.53 26.64 15.88
CA GLU A 25 -15.61 25.61 14.82
C GLU A 25 -16.65 25.91 13.74
N ARG A 26 -17.77 26.55 14.13
CA ARG A 26 -18.84 26.95 13.18
C ARG A 26 -18.38 28.06 12.24
N GLU A 27 -17.62 29.03 12.74
CA GLU A 27 -17.08 30.13 11.93
C GLU A 27 -16.04 29.60 10.93
N ILE A 28 -15.17 28.69 11.39
CA ILE A 28 -14.18 28.01 10.54
C ILE A 28 -14.87 27.22 9.43
N ALA A 29 -15.95 26.49 9.76
CA ALA A 29 -16.73 25.72 8.80
C ALA A 29 -17.36 26.61 7.71
N LEU A 30 -17.92 27.76 8.10
CA LEU A 30 -18.48 28.75 7.17
C LEU A 30 -17.40 29.37 6.28
N GLN A 31 -16.27 29.77 6.88
CA GLN A 31 -15.17 30.41 6.16
C GLN A 31 -14.52 29.47 5.13
N LEU A 32 -14.30 28.20 5.48
CA LEU A 32 -13.66 27.21 4.62
C LEU A 32 -14.65 26.38 3.78
N LYS A 33 -15.96 26.66 3.88
CA LYS A 33 -17.04 25.89 3.22
C LYS A 33 -16.95 24.38 3.51
N LEU A 34 -16.64 24.03 4.74
CA LEU A 34 -16.54 22.66 5.24
C LEU A 34 -17.72 22.34 6.16
N SER A 35 -18.02 21.06 6.36
CA SER A 35 -18.97 20.66 7.39
C SER A 35 -18.36 20.83 8.79
N LYS A 36 -19.19 21.17 9.78
CA LYS A 36 -18.76 21.28 11.19
C LYS A 36 -18.14 19.97 11.72
N THR A 37 -18.65 18.82 11.27
CA THR A 37 -18.11 17.50 11.62
C THR A 37 -16.71 17.27 11.05
N CYS A 38 -16.45 17.78 9.84
CA CYS A 38 -15.13 17.72 9.21
C CYS A 38 -14.10 18.57 9.98
N VAL A 39 -14.48 19.80 10.36
CA VAL A 39 -13.64 20.69 11.17
C VAL A 39 -13.31 20.05 12.52
N HIS A 40 -14.33 19.58 13.24
CA HIS A 40 -14.15 18.93 14.54
C HIS A 40 -13.23 17.71 14.45
N GLY A 41 -13.48 16.79 13.50
CA GLY A 41 -12.65 15.61 13.30
C GLY A 41 -11.21 15.93 12.93
N THR A 42 -10.97 17.04 12.21
CA THR A 42 -9.62 17.51 11.87
C THR A 42 -8.87 18.01 13.09
N ILE A 43 -9.53 18.81 13.94
CA ILE A 43 -8.96 19.32 15.19
C ILE A 43 -8.62 18.15 16.12
N THR A 44 -9.56 17.22 16.35
CA THR A 44 -9.33 16.06 17.22
C THR A 44 -8.17 15.20 16.71
N ARG A 45 -8.15 14.88 15.41
CA ARG A 45 -7.05 14.09 14.81
C ARG A 45 -5.69 14.78 14.96
N TYR A 46 -5.64 16.10 14.78
CA TYR A 46 -4.42 16.86 14.95
C TYR A 46 -3.96 16.86 16.42
N ARG A 47 -4.88 16.97 17.39
CA ARG A 47 -4.53 16.85 18.82
C ARG A 47 -3.97 15.47 19.16
N ASP A 48 -4.49 14.41 18.56
CA ASP A 48 -4.06 13.03 18.84
C ASP A 48 -2.74 12.65 18.16
N THR A 49 -2.49 13.15 16.93
CA THR A 49 -1.37 12.67 16.09
C THR A 49 -0.33 13.75 15.79
N GLY A 50 -0.69 15.03 15.86
CA GLY A 50 0.16 16.15 15.44
C GLY A 50 0.38 16.27 13.93
N THR A 51 -0.25 15.42 13.11
CA THR A 51 -0.01 15.35 11.66
C THR A 51 -1.19 15.87 10.84
N PHE A 52 -0.90 16.61 9.77
CA PHE A 52 -1.90 17.01 8.76
C PHE A 52 -2.09 15.97 7.65
N GLN A 53 -1.23 14.95 7.61
CA GLN A 53 -1.26 13.90 6.60
C GLN A 53 -2.32 12.84 6.93
N ASP A 54 -2.83 12.18 5.90
CA ASP A 54 -3.69 11.02 6.08
C ASP A 54 -2.89 9.81 6.56
N ARG A 55 -3.51 9.06 7.47
CA ARG A 55 -2.95 7.79 7.90
C ARG A 55 -3.07 6.78 6.75
N PRO A 56 -2.03 5.98 6.49
CA PRO A 56 -2.15 4.89 5.53
C PRO A 56 -3.28 3.96 5.99
N ARG A 57 -4.17 3.61 5.07
CA ARG A 57 -5.23 2.65 5.36
C ARG A 57 -4.61 1.26 5.53
N SER A 58 -5.08 0.50 6.52
CA SER A 58 -4.59 -0.88 6.78
C SER A 58 -4.75 -1.82 5.57
N GLY A 59 -5.69 -1.50 4.67
CA GLY A 59 -6.00 -2.34 3.53
C GLY A 59 -6.62 -3.68 3.94
N ARG A 60 -6.91 -4.52 2.96
CA ARG A 60 -7.40 -5.87 3.21
C ARG A 60 -6.23 -6.77 3.62
N PRO A 61 -6.35 -7.56 4.71
CA PRO A 61 -5.31 -8.52 5.06
C PRO A 61 -5.09 -9.52 3.92
N ARG A 62 -3.84 -9.95 3.76
CA ARG A 62 -3.46 -10.94 2.75
C ARG A 62 -4.04 -12.31 3.11
N ALA A 63 -4.20 -13.16 2.11
CA ALA A 63 -4.62 -14.56 2.30
C ALA A 63 -3.49 -15.47 2.79
N THR A 64 -2.25 -14.97 2.79
CA THR A 64 -1.06 -15.67 3.28
C THR A 64 -0.53 -14.98 4.53
N THR A 65 0.04 -15.78 5.41
CA THR A 65 0.76 -15.34 6.61
C THR A 65 2.24 -15.17 6.30
N SER A 66 2.96 -14.43 7.15
CA SER A 66 4.42 -14.25 7.00
C SER A 66 5.19 -15.58 7.08
N SER A 67 4.70 -16.54 7.87
CA SER A 67 5.31 -17.87 7.98
C SER A 67 5.17 -18.63 6.66
N GLU A 68 3.96 -18.64 6.09
CA GLU A 68 3.73 -19.31 4.82
C GLU A 68 4.53 -18.68 3.68
N ASP A 69 4.65 -17.36 3.64
CA ASP A 69 5.47 -16.67 2.63
C ASP A 69 6.94 -17.12 2.66
N HIS A 70 7.45 -17.57 3.82
CA HIS A 70 8.78 -18.16 3.95
C HIS A 70 8.86 -19.61 3.44
N PHE A 71 7.77 -20.40 3.59
CA PHE A 71 7.74 -21.81 3.17
C PHE A 71 7.30 -22.02 1.71
N ILE A 72 6.42 -21.17 1.17
CA ILE A 72 5.88 -21.24 -0.20
C ILE A 72 6.98 -21.42 -1.27
N PRO A 73 8.14 -20.75 -1.20
CA PRO A 73 9.26 -21.00 -2.10
C PRO A 73 9.76 -22.46 -2.14
N ARG A 74 9.69 -23.17 -1.02
CA ARG A 74 10.21 -24.54 -0.86
C ARG A 74 9.18 -25.60 -1.25
N ILE A 75 7.94 -25.45 -0.79
CA ILE A 75 6.88 -26.44 -0.93
C ILE A 75 5.87 -26.10 -2.03
N ARG A 76 6.29 -25.36 -3.08
CA ARG A 76 5.47 -24.71 -4.12
C ARG A 76 4.18 -25.42 -4.54
N VAL A 77 4.21 -26.75 -4.71
CA VAL A 77 3.09 -27.58 -5.18
C VAL A 77 2.15 -28.02 -4.04
N GLU A 78 2.66 -28.07 -2.81
CA GLU A 78 2.00 -28.68 -1.66
C GLU A 78 1.29 -27.69 -0.74
N VAL A 79 1.46 -26.39 -0.99
CA VAL A 79 0.85 -25.31 -0.17
C VAL A 79 -0.67 -25.48 -0.03
N ASN A 80 -1.33 -25.98 -1.08
CA ASN A 80 -2.78 -26.19 -1.06
C ASN A 80 -3.22 -27.53 -0.45
N LYS A 81 -2.31 -28.48 -0.19
CA LYS A 81 -2.67 -29.78 0.40
C LYS A 81 -3.07 -29.66 1.88
N THR A 82 -2.46 -28.72 2.61
CA THR A 82 -2.65 -28.56 4.06
C THR A 82 -3.73 -27.53 4.42
N ARG A 83 -4.26 -26.79 3.43
CA ARG A 83 -5.16 -25.65 3.66
C ARG A 83 -6.61 -26.03 3.43
N VAL A 84 -7.48 -25.60 4.34
CA VAL A 84 -8.95 -25.70 4.18
C VAL A 84 -9.43 -24.86 2.98
N LYS A 85 -8.84 -23.68 2.79
CA LYS A 85 -9.12 -22.81 1.64
C LYS A 85 -7.89 -22.74 0.71
N PRO A 86 -7.97 -23.32 -0.50
CA PRO A 86 -6.82 -23.32 -1.41
C PRO A 86 -6.50 -21.91 -1.88
N LEU A 87 -5.20 -21.62 -2.01
CA LEU A 87 -4.72 -20.41 -2.66
C LEU A 87 -4.85 -20.54 -4.17
N SER A 88 -5.17 -19.42 -4.81
CA SER A 88 -5.08 -19.33 -6.26
C SER A 88 -3.63 -19.48 -6.73
N VAL A 89 -3.45 -20.08 -7.91
CA VAL A 89 -2.12 -20.23 -8.53
C VAL A 89 -1.44 -18.87 -8.74
N THR A 90 -2.23 -17.83 -9.03
CA THR A 90 -1.73 -16.46 -9.16
C THR A 90 -1.21 -15.93 -7.83
N SER A 91 -1.91 -16.14 -6.71
CA SER A 91 -1.42 -15.78 -5.37
C SER A 91 -0.04 -16.41 -5.09
N VAL A 92 0.12 -17.71 -5.36
CA VAL A 92 1.41 -18.42 -5.19
C VAL A 92 2.49 -17.80 -6.09
N LYS A 93 2.17 -17.50 -7.35
CA LYS A 93 3.10 -16.84 -8.29
C LYS A 93 3.55 -15.46 -7.82
N TRP A 94 2.65 -14.67 -7.23
CA TRP A 94 2.99 -13.38 -6.62
C TRP A 94 3.96 -13.55 -5.44
N ARG A 95 3.72 -14.52 -4.56
CA ARG A 95 4.63 -14.81 -3.43
C ARG A 95 6.03 -15.19 -3.90
N LEU A 96 6.13 -16.02 -4.95
CA LEU A 96 7.43 -16.38 -5.53
C LEU A 96 8.17 -15.16 -6.10
N ARG A 97 7.45 -14.23 -6.77
CA ARG A 97 8.06 -12.99 -7.25
C ARG A 97 8.50 -12.06 -6.12
N ASP A 98 7.72 -11.94 -5.04
CA ASP A 98 8.12 -11.18 -3.84
C ASP A 98 9.42 -11.76 -3.25
N ALA A 99 9.58 -13.09 -3.27
CA ALA A 99 10.80 -13.80 -2.90
C ALA A 99 11.91 -13.78 -3.98
N LYS A 100 11.78 -12.97 -5.02
CA LYS A 100 12.72 -12.85 -6.16
C LYS A 100 12.94 -14.15 -6.94
N LEU A 101 12.02 -15.11 -6.85
CA LEU A 101 12.01 -16.35 -7.64
C LEU A 101 11.15 -16.16 -8.88
N TYR A 102 11.82 -16.00 -10.01
CA TYR A 102 11.17 -15.82 -11.29
C TYR A 102 11.22 -17.13 -12.09
N GLY A 103 10.09 -17.53 -12.67
CA GLY A 103 10.05 -18.59 -13.69
C GLY A 103 10.64 -18.09 -15.01
N ARG A 104 11.94 -17.80 -15.03
CA ARG A 104 12.69 -17.43 -16.23
C ARG A 104 13.36 -18.66 -16.81
N ILE A 105 13.43 -18.72 -18.13
CA ILE A 105 14.18 -19.74 -18.85
C ILE A 105 15.49 -19.10 -19.30
N ALA A 106 16.61 -19.77 -19.03
CA ALA A 106 17.90 -19.30 -19.52
C ALA A 106 17.88 -19.29 -21.05
N VAL A 107 18.24 -18.15 -21.64
CA VAL A 107 18.36 -18.06 -23.10
C VAL A 107 19.50 -18.96 -23.54
N ARG A 108 19.27 -19.77 -24.59
CA ARG A 108 20.34 -20.56 -25.20
C ARG A 108 21.38 -19.57 -25.75
N LYS A 109 22.55 -19.59 -25.13
CA LYS A 109 23.71 -18.83 -25.59
C LYS A 109 23.99 -19.18 -27.06
N PRO A 110 24.17 -18.21 -27.97
CA PRO A 110 24.53 -18.51 -29.35
C PRO A 110 25.88 -19.21 -29.41
N LEU A 111 26.07 -20.05 -30.44
CA LEU A 111 27.32 -20.78 -30.67
C LEU A 111 28.51 -19.83 -30.78
N LEU A 112 29.69 -20.27 -30.34
CA LEU A 112 30.96 -19.53 -30.40
C LEU A 112 31.46 -19.44 -31.84
N ARG A 113 30.83 -18.59 -32.66
CA ARG A 113 31.35 -18.15 -33.96
C ARG A 113 32.29 -16.96 -33.76
N PRO A 114 33.24 -16.68 -34.67
CA PRO A 114 34.16 -15.54 -34.55
C PRO A 114 33.45 -14.21 -34.24
N GLN A 115 32.31 -13.95 -34.92
CA GLN A 115 31.46 -12.78 -34.68
C GLN A 115 30.85 -12.75 -33.26
N ASN A 116 30.36 -13.89 -32.78
CA ASN A 116 29.73 -14.01 -31.45
C ASN A 116 30.76 -13.98 -30.33
N SER A 117 31.99 -14.47 -30.60
CA SER A 117 33.11 -14.41 -29.66
C SER A 117 33.59 -12.97 -29.49
N LYS A 118 33.67 -12.19 -30.58
CA LYS A 118 34.04 -10.76 -30.53
C LYS A 118 32.99 -9.92 -29.80
N LYS A 119 31.70 -10.25 -29.90
CA LYS A 119 30.61 -9.56 -29.16
C LYS A 119 30.57 -9.87 -27.65
N ARG A 120 31.29 -10.89 -27.21
CA ARG A 120 31.33 -11.33 -25.80
C ARG A 120 32.53 -10.80 -25.02
N MET A 121 33.63 -10.53 -25.72
CA MET A 121 34.78 -9.78 -25.19
C MET A 121 34.40 -8.29 -25.15
#